data_AF-A0A840N4Y7-F1
#
_entry.id   AF-A0A840N4Y7-F1
#
_cell.length_a   1.000
_cell.length_b   1.000
_cell.length_c   1.000
_cell.angle_alpha   90.00
_cell.angle_beta   90.00
_cell.angle_gamma   90.00
#
_symmetry.space_group_name_H-M   'P 1'
#
loop_
_entity.id
_entity.type
_entity.pdbx_description
1 polymer ?
#
loop_
_entity_poly.entity_id
_entity_poly.type
_entity_poly.pdbx_seq_one_letter_code
_entity_poly.pdbx_strand_id
1 'polypeptide(L)'
;MKQLLERGGYHNVLFNLDQCGTGSVEINTISDIVASFTSVEIFYTFGIQTLLTFLHQTDRAALARQLAPFGVSPDDLSQLDGLMTKDAWLGAAERLVFESFRRCANYVSPFSIHNPDGWRYWLIHFANSVRARQEYNNILHQNSSAQAHFGRSGLHMLSYDPSEADSMLYVFDEAGRAEAKKQLHDDIPRLITNYGDALLVGDFYASIYNATPAHMLDINSAIIENPDLEVITEQGGGERRKANTIRTSDILRLKQQRSFFPIFFDDQSKKGKK
;
A
#
# COMPACT_ATOMS: atom_id res chain seq x y z
N MET A 1 27.66 -13.87 -1.74
CA MET A 1 26.55 -13.90 -2.72
C MET A 1 26.45 -12.58 -3.51
N LYS A 2 26.28 -11.43 -2.84
CA LYS A 2 26.21 -10.10 -3.49
C LYS A 2 27.32 -9.82 -4.51
N GLN A 3 28.60 -9.99 -4.14
CA GLN A 3 29.73 -9.83 -5.07
C GLN A 3 29.67 -10.74 -6.30
N LEU A 4 29.06 -11.93 -6.21
CA LEU A 4 28.88 -12.82 -7.36
C LEU A 4 27.80 -12.28 -8.30
N LEU A 5 26.72 -11.73 -7.72
CA LEU A 5 25.62 -11.14 -8.49
C LEU A 5 26.06 -9.86 -9.21
N GLU A 6 26.83 -9.00 -8.51
CA GLU A 6 27.41 -7.79 -9.08
C GLU A 6 28.39 -8.10 -10.22
N ARG A 7 29.29 -9.09 -10.02
CA ARG A 7 30.22 -9.55 -11.07
C ARG A 7 29.49 -10.14 -12.28
N GLY A 8 28.33 -10.75 -12.06
CA GLY A 8 27.48 -11.28 -13.12
C GLY A 8 26.74 -10.22 -13.92
N GLY A 9 26.74 -8.95 -13.48
CA GLY A 9 26.02 -7.86 -14.17
C GLY A 9 24.50 -8.01 -14.11
N TYR A 10 23.96 -8.72 -13.13
CA TYR A 10 22.52 -8.90 -13.00
C TYR A 10 21.84 -7.64 -12.48
N HIS A 11 20.98 -7.03 -13.30
CA HIS A 11 20.22 -5.83 -12.94
C HIS A 11 18.85 -6.13 -12.30
N ASN A 12 18.30 -7.32 -12.60
CA ASN A 12 17.03 -7.81 -12.08
C ASN A 12 17.32 -8.98 -11.15
N VAL A 13 17.03 -8.84 -9.86
CA VAL A 13 17.35 -9.86 -8.87
C VAL A 13 16.17 -10.07 -7.93
N LEU A 14 15.85 -11.33 -7.65
CA LEU A 14 14.82 -11.72 -6.70
C LEU A 14 15.45 -12.53 -5.58
N PHE A 15 15.16 -12.14 -4.33
CA PHE A 15 15.57 -12.86 -3.13
C PHE A 15 14.35 -13.43 -2.42
N ASN A 16 14.41 -14.71 -2.07
CA ASN A 16 13.47 -15.31 -1.14
C ASN A 16 14.20 -15.56 0.18
N LEU A 17 13.88 -14.76 1.20
CA LEU A 17 14.42 -14.84 2.54
C LEU A 17 13.38 -15.53 3.42
N ASP A 18 13.49 -16.84 3.56
CA ASP A 18 12.49 -17.62 4.29
C ASP A 18 12.96 -17.89 5.72
N GLN A 19 12.39 -17.17 6.70
CA GLN A 19 12.68 -17.38 8.11
C GLN A 19 11.43 -17.81 8.86
N CYS A 20 11.47 -19.03 9.39
CA CYS A 20 10.50 -19.50 10.39
C CYS A 20 10.71 -18.82 11.77
N GLY A 21 11.54 -17.77 11.86
CA GLY A 21 11.91 -17.06 13.07
C GLY A 21 12.41 -15.65 12.74
N THR A 22 13.28 -15.07 13.58
CA THR A 22 13.70 -13.66 13.42
C THR A 22 15.20 -13.42 13.53
N GLY A 23 16.02 -14.47 13.70
CA GLY A 23 17.44 -14.32 14.07
C GLY A 23 18.44 -14.27 12.92
N SER A 24 18.05 -14.57 11.67
CA SER A 24 19.04 -14.84 10.60
C SER A 24 19.19 -13.71 9.57
N VAL A 25 18.32 -12.70 9.57
CA VAL A 25 18.33 -11.56 8.64
C VAL A 25 18.04 -10.31 9.46
N GLU A 26 19.02 -9.44 9.51
CA GLU A 26 18.87 -8.11 10.08
C GLU A 26 18.36 -7.13 9.02
N ILE A 27 17.73 -6.04 9.46
CA ILE A 27 17.20 -4.98 8.60
C ILE A 27 18.26 -4.43 7.64
N ASN A 28 19.51 -4.29 8.10
CA ASN A 28 20.62 -3.78 7.30
C ASN A 28 20.93 -4.67 6.09
N THR A 29 20.71 -5.98 6.20
CA THR A 29 20.85 -6.90 5.07
C THR A 29 19.79 -6.63 4.01
N ILE A 30 18.54 -6.36 4.42
CA ILE A 30 17.45 -6.01 3.50
C ILE A 30 17.76 -4.69 2.82
N SER A 31 18.10 -3.65 3.58
CA SER A 31 18.46 -2.33 3.03
C SER A 31 19.66 -2.39 2.09
N ASP A 32 20.70 -3.18 2.43
CA ASP A 32 21.86 -3.36 1.57
C ASP A 32 21.49 -4.02 0.24
N ILE A 33 20.71 -5.11 0.27
CA ILE A 33 20.23 -5.77 -0.96
C ILE A 33 19.43 -4.78 -1.81
N VAL A 34 18.46 -4.08 -1.20
CA VAL A 34 17.60 -3.13 -1.91
C VAL A 34 18.41 -2.01 -2.56
N ALA A 35 19.43 -1.48 -1.89
CA ALA A 35 20.27 -0.41 -2.41
C ALA A 35 21.25 -0.87 -3.52
N SER A 36 21.52 -2.17 -3.62
CA SER A 36 22.56 -2.70 -4.51
C SER A 36 22.10 -2.91 -5.95
N PHE A 37 20.80 -2.98 -6.19
CA PHE A 37 20.24 -3.38 -7.48
C PHE A 37 19.12 -2.43 -7.89
N THR A 38 19.12 -2.04 -9.17
CA THR A 38 18.11 -1.13 -9.71
C THR A 38 16.71 -1.73 -9.69
N SER A 39 16.58 -3.02 -10.00
CA SER A 39 15.31 -3.75 -10.00
C SER A 39 15.43 -4.99 -9.13
N VAL A 40 15.16 -4.83 -7.84
CA VAL A 40 15.20 -5.91 -6.86
C VAL A 40 13.87 -6.11 -6.19
N GLU A 41 13.58 -7.38 -5.95
CA GLU A 41 12.45 -7.83 -5.17
C GLU A 41 12.94 -8.77 -4.06
N ILE A 42 12.40 -8.59 -2.86
CA ILE A 42 12.65 -9.47 -1.72
C ILE A 42 11.30 -9.95 -1.20
N PHE A 43 11.13 -11.26 -1.15
CA PHE A 43 10.10 -11.91 -0.35
C PHE A 43 10.71 -12.31 0.97
N TYR A 44 10.17 -11.79 2.07
CA TYR A 44 10.66 -12.08 3.41
C TYR A 44 9.56 -12.70 4.27
N THR A 45 9.73 -13.98 4.61
CA THR A 45 8.88 -14.65 5.60
C THR A 45 9.42 -14.29 6.98
N PHE A 46 8.58 -13.66 7.82
CA PHE A 46 8.97 -13.18 9.14
C PHE A 46 8.04 -13.68 10.24
N GLY A 47 8.58 -14.33 11.27
CA GLY A 47 7.84 -14.86 12.42
C GLY A 47 7.39 -13.77 13.41
N ILE A 48 6.48 -12.89 13.01
CA ILE A 48 6.03 -11.75 13.83
C ILE A 48 5.46 -12.19 15.19
N GLN A 49 4.62 -13.22 15.23
CA GLN A 49 4.03 -13.66 16.50
C GLN A 49 5.08 -14.27 17.43
N THR A 50 6.04 -15.02 16.87
CA THR A 50 7.18 -15.54 17.63
C THR A 50 7.99 -14.40 18.24
N LEU A 51 8.33 -13.35 17.46
CA LEU A 51 9.01 -12.18 18.00
C LEU A 51 8.27 -11.58 19.19
N LEU A 52 7.01 -11.20 18.98
CA LEU A 52 6.19 -10.50 19.97
C LEU A 52 6.02 -11.31 21.27
N THR A 53 5.90 -12.63 21.15
CA THR A 53 5.71 -13.54 22.30
C THR A 53 6.92 -13.55 23.25
N PHE A 54 8.12 -13.35 22.71
CA PHE A 54 9.37 -13.42 23.47
C PHE A 54 9.99 -12.06 23.79
N LEU A 55 9.28 -10.94 23.54
CA LEU A 55 9.77 -9.61 23.92
C LEU A 55 9.78 -9.41 25.44
N HIS A 56 10.87 -8.86 25.95
CA HIS A 56 11.00 -8.47 27.36
C HIS A 56 10.30 -7.13 27.62
N GLN A 57 9.04 -7.16 28.05
CA GLN A 57 8.23 -5.96 28.23
C GLN A 57 8.70 -5.04 29.38
N THR A 58 9.29 -5.62 30.44
CA THR A 58 9.66 -4.89 31.66
C THR A 58 11.14 -4.50 31.73
N ASP A 59 12.00 -5.13 30.92
CA ASP A 59 13.42 -4.81 30.82
C ASP A 59 13.69 -4.03 29.53
N ARG A 60 13.76 -2.70 29.65
CA ARG A 60 13.96 -1.79 28.51
C ARG A 60 15.28 -2.04 27.78
N ALA A 61 16.34 -2.43 28.49
CA ALA A 61 17.63 -2.68 27.87
C ALA A 61 17.61 -4.00 27.07
N ALA A 62 16.95 -5.03 27.60
CA ALA A 62 16.73 -6.27 26.86
C ALA A 62 15.83 -6.04 25.63
N LEU A 63 14.73 -5.30 25.79
CA LEU A 63 13.82 -4.96 24.69
C LEU A 63 14.53 -4.24 23.55
N ALA A 64 15.34 -3.21 23.87
CA ALA A 64 16.12 -2.49 22.89
C ALA A 64 17.08 -3.40 22.12
N ARG A 65 17.78 -4.32 22.80
CA ARG A 65 18.65 -5.31 22.15
C ARG A 65 17.87 -6.28 21.26
N GLN A 66 16.67 -6.69 21.66
CA GLN A 66 15.83 -7.61 20.88
C GLN A 66 15.28 -6.97 19.61
N LEU A 67 14.98 -5.67 19.63
CA LEU A 67 14.37 -4.97 18.50
C LEU A 67 15.40 -4.27 17.58
N ALA A 68 16.62 -4.06 18.05
CA ALA A 68 17.70 -3.44 17.27
C ALA A 68 17.98 -4.13 15.91
N PRO A 69 17.98 -5.48 15.78
CA PRO A 69 18.15 -6.14 14.48
C PRO A 69 17.08 -5.78 13.45
N PHE A 70 15.92 -5.28 13.89
CA PHE A 70 14.79 -4.87 13.04
C PHE A 70 14.73 -3.36 12.86
N GLY A 71 15.78 -2.62 13.26
CA GLY A 71 15.89 -1.17 13.02
C GLY A 71 15.14 -0.27 13.99
N VAL A 72 14.58 -0.83 15.06
CA VAL A 72 13.92 -0.05 16.12
C VAL A 72 14.99 0.51 17.05
N SER A 73 15.07 1.84 17.15
CA SER A 73 16.01 2.51 18.03
C SER A 73 15.50 2.56 19.48
N PRO A 74 16.38 2.77 20.48
CA PRO A 74 15.95 2.98 21.86
C PRO A 74 14.97 4.15 22.05
N ASP A 75 15.06 5.17 21.19
CA ASP A 75 14.19 6.36 21.24
C ASP A 75 12.77 6.03 20.76
N ASP A 76 12.63 5.13 19.79
CA ASP A 76 11.34 4.66 19.28
C ASP A 76 10.52 3.94 20.37
N LEU A 77 11.19 3.36 21.37
CA LEU A 77 10.53 2.64 22.48
C LEU A 77 9.68 3.54 23.36
N SER A 78 9.85 4.86 23.27
CA SER A 78 8.98 5.81 23.97
C SER A 78 7.51 5.71 23.54
N GLN A 79 7.24 5.17 22.34
CA GLN A 79 5.88 4.88 21.86
C GLN A 79 5.18 3.73 22.60
N LEU A 80 5.92 2.96 23.40
CA LEU A 80 5.38 1.87 24.20
C LEU A 80 5.02 2.30 25.64
N ASP A 81 5.47 3.49 26.04
CA ASP A 81 5.29 3.99 27.40
C ASP A 81 3.82 4.40 27.63
N GLY A 82 3.28 4.06 28.80
CA GLY A 82 1.91 4.44 29.18
C GLY A 82 0.79 3.64 28.51
N LEU A 83 1.10 2.58 27.76
CA LEU A 83 0.08 1.66 27.24
C LEU A 83 -0.43 0.73 28.37
N MET A 84 -1.74 0.76 28.60
CA MET A 84 -2.37 0.15 29.79
C MET A 84 -2.73 -1.33 29.62
N THR A 85 -2.85 -1.83 28.38
CA THR A 85 -3.22 -3.22 28.11
C THR A 85 -2.11 -3.95 27.35
N LYS A 86 -2.03 -5.27 27.59
CA LYS A 86 -1.07 -6.13 26.88
C LYS A 86 -1.29 -6.08 25.36
N ASP A 87 -2.54 -6.08 24.91
CA ASP A 87 -2.86 -6.08 23.48
C ASP A 87 -2.48 -4.75 22.82
N ALA A 88 -2.73 -3.62 23.48
CA ALA A 88 -2.29 -2.31 22.99
C ALA A 88 -0.75 -2.23 22.91
N TRP A 89 -0.06 -2.76 23.91
CA TRP A 89 1.40 -2.82 23.92
C TRP A 89 1.95 -3.69 22.80
N LEU A 90 1.39 -4.88 22.60
CA LEU A 90 1.81 -5.80 21.53
C LEU A 90 1.53 -5.21 20.14
N GLY A 91 0.39 -4.57 19.94
CA GLY A 91 0.06 -3.88 18.69
C GLY A 91 1.01 -2.71 18.41
N ALA A 92 1.38 -1.93 19.44
CA ALA A 92 2.36 -0.86 19.29
C ALA A 92 3.77 -1.39 18.97
N ALA A 93 4.21 -2.47 19.61
CA ALA A 93 5.49 -3.12 19.32
C ALA A 93 5.53 -3.69 17.90
N GLU A 94 4.44 -4.34 17.46
CA GLU A 94 4.27 -4.81 16.09
C GLU A 94 4.38 -3.66 15.07
N ARG A 95 3.71 -2.53 15.36
CA ARG A 95 3.76 -1.33 14.53
C ARG A 95 5.17 -0.75 14.41
N LEU A 96 5.94 -0.69 15.51
CA LEU A 96 7.33 -0.22 15.48
C LEU A 96 8.21 -1.03 14.53
N VAL A 97 8.07 -2.37 14.58
CA VAL A 97 8.80 -3.27 13.69
C VAL A 97 8.38 -3.05 12.23
N PHE A 98 7.07 -2.96 11.98
CA PHE A 98 6.58 -2.72 10.62
C PHE A 98 7.07 -1.38 10.05
N GLU A 99 6.96 -0.29 10.81
CA GLU A 99 7.42 1.04 10.39
C GLU A 99 8.93 1.07 10.10
N SER A 100 9.71 0.25 10.78
CA SER A 100 11.14 0.09 10.47
C SER A 100 11.34 -0.59 9.12
N PHE A 101 10.62 -1.69 8.85
CA PHE A 101 10.68 -2.36 7.54
C PHE A 101 10.18 -1.49 6.39
N ARG A 102 9.14 -0.66 6.59
CA ARG A 102 8.62 0.25 5.56
C ARG A 102 9.69 1.18 4.95
N ARG A 103 10.76 1.44 5.68
CA ARG A 103 11.86 2.33 5.25
C ARG A 103 12.91 1.61 4.41
N CYS A 104 12.82 0.29 4.23
CA CYS A 104 13.85 -0.49 3.56
C CYS A 104 13.80 -0.44 2.03
N ALA A 105 12.65 -0.09 1.44
CA ALA A 105 12.46 -0.06 -0.01
C ALA A 105 11.43 0.99 -0.43
N ASN A 106 11.39 1.32 -1.72
CA ASN A 106 10.40 2.25 -2.26
C ASN A 106 8.98 1.72 -2.09
N TYR A 107 8.79 0.41 -2.21
CA TYR A 107 7.52 -0.26 -2.02
C TYR A 107 7.67 -1.38 -1.00
N VAL A 108 6.89 -1.32 0.07
CA VAL A 108 6.87 -2.34 1.12
C VAL A 108 5.44 -2.76 1.37
N SER A 109 5.19 -4.07 1.42
CA SER A 109 3.83 -4.56 1.63
C SER A 109 3.83 -5.77 2.55
N PRO A 110 3.33 -5.61 3.79
CA PRO A 110 3.19 -6.71 4.71
C PRO A 110 1.84 -7.40 4.45
N PHE A 111 1.85 -8.72 4.37
CA PHE A 111 0.60 -9.48 4.45
C PHE A 111 0.76 -10.58 5.48
N SER A 112 -0.31 -10.86 6.22
CA SER A 112 -0.30 -11.98 7.16
C SER A 112 -0.57 -13.26 6.40
N ILE A 113 0.27 -14.27 6.61
CA ILE A 113 0.01 -15.63 6.14
C ILE A 113 -1.11 -16.20 7.02
N HIS A 114 -2.20 -16.64 6.39
CA HIS A 114 -3.29 -17.29 7.12
C HIS A 114 -2.84 -18.68 7.58
N ASN A 115 -2.61 -18.82 8.88
CA ASN A 115 -2.20 -20.07 9.51
C ASN A 115 -3.02 -20.30 10.79
N PRO A 116 -4.27 -20.78 10.69
CA PRO A 116 -5.21 -20.81 11.81
C PRO A 116 -4.75 -21.69 12.97
N ASP A 117 -3.98 -22.75 12.69
CA ASP A 117 -3.54 -23.74 13.67
C ASP A 117 -2.06 -23.54 14.12
N GLY A 118 -1.43 -22.41 13.77
CA GLY A 118 -0.01 -22.21 14.04
C GLY A 118 0.40 -20.76 14.29
N TRP A 119 1.70 -20.51 14.25
CA TRP A 119 2.25 -19.16 14.38
C TRP A 119 1.85 -18.27 13.20
N ARG A 120 1.56 -17.00 13.48
CA ARG A 120 1.35 -15.95 12.49
C ARG A 120 2.68 -15.43 11.98
N TYR A 121 2.80 -15.46 10.67
CA TYR A 121 3.93 -14.94 9.91
C TYR A 121 3.48 -13.76 9.06
N TRP A 122 4.41 -12.83 8.83
CA TRP A 122 4.30 -11.90 7.74
C TRP A 122 5.02 -12.45 6.52
N LEU A 123 4.40 -12.28 5.35
CA LEU A 123 5.09 -12.31 4.07
C LEU A 123 5.24 -10.86 3.63
N ILE A 124 6.45 -10.33 3.74
CA ILE A 124 6.75 -8.96 3.36
C ILE A 124 7.36 -8.95 1.97
N HIS A 125 6.76 -8.18 1.06
CA HIS A 125 7.34 -7.87 -0.25
C HIS A 125 8.05 -6.51 -0.20
N PHE A 126 9.34 -6.49 -0.51
CA PHE A 126 10.11 -5.28 -0.73
C PHE A 126 10.42 -5.14 -2.22
N ALA A 127 10.16 -3.98 -2.81
CA ALA A 127 10.46 -3.71 -4.21
C ALA A 127 10.88 -2.26 -4.44
N ASN A 128 11.74 -2.03 -5.44
CA ASN A 128 12.07 -0.68 -5.91
C ASN A 128 11.27 -0.25 -7.15
N SER A 129 10.53 -1.18 -7.75
CA SER A 129 9.77 -0.95 -8.98
C SER A 129 8.27 -0.92 -8.70
N VAL A 130 7.61 0.14 -9.17
CA VAL A 130 6.15 0.27 -9.12
C VAL A 130 5.46 -0.89 -9.83
N ARG A 131 6.08 -1.38 -10.92
CA ARG A 131 5.55 -2.51 -11.69
C ARG A 131 5.62 -3.82 -10.91
N ALA A 132 6.72 -4.07 -10.21
CA ALA A 132 6.86 -5.24 -9.35
C ALA A 132 5.78 -5.26 -8.26
N ARG A 133 5.61 -4.12 -7.58
CA ARG A 133 4.57 -3.94 -6.57
C ARG A 133 3.15 -4.13 -7.11
N GLN A 134 2.88 -3.62 -8.31
CA GLN A 134 1.61 -3.78 -9.01
C GLN A 134 1.33 -5.24 -9.39
N GLU A 135 2.30 -5.97 -9.93
CA GLU A 135 2.13 -7.40 -10.26
C GLU A 135 1.94 -8.25 -9.01
N TYR A 136 2.67 -7.94 -7.93
CA TYR A 136 2.46 -8.60 -6.65
C TYR A 136 1.02 -8.42 -6.16
N ASN A 137 0.45 -7.20 -6.25
CA ASN A 137 -0.97 -7.00 -5.95
C ASN A 137 -1.86 -7.88 -6.82
N ASN A 138 -1.64 -7.92 -8.13
CA ASN A 138 -2.47 -8.75 -9.02
C ASN A 138 -2.45 -10.22 -8.60
N ILE A 139 -1.27 -10.76 -8.27
CA ILE A 139 -1.09 -12.14 -7.80
C ILE A 139 -1.77 -12.35 -6.44
N LEU A 140 -1.71 -11.38 -5.54
CA LEU A 140 -2.36 -11.43 -4.23
C LEU A 140 -3.88 -11.65 -4.37
N HIS A 141 -4.55 -10.92 -5.27
CA HIS A 141 -5.98 -11.11 -5.54
C HIS A 141 -6.29 -12.47 -6.20
N GLN A 142 -5.37 -13.04 -6.98
CA GLN A 142 -5.54 -14.39 -7.54
C GLN A 142 -5.47 -15.49 -6.46
N ASN A 143 -4.84 -15.20 -5.32
CA ASN A 143 -4.65 -16.13 -4.21
C ASN A 143 -5.44 -15.68 -2.96
N SER A 144 -6.62 -15.12 -3.17
CA SER A 144 -7.44 -14.46 -2.14
C SER A 144 -7.82 -15.33 -0.93
N SER A 145 -7.71 -16.66 -1.03
CA SER A 145 -7.93 -17.58 0.09
C SER A 145 -6.74 -17.72 1.04
N ALA A 146 -5.53 -17.32 0.63
CA ALA A 146 -4.29 -17.53 1.39
C ALA A 146 -3.89 -16.33 2.28
N GLN A 147 -4.41 -15.15 1.99
CA GLN A 147 -4.01 -13.90 2.61
C GLN A 147 -5.24 -13.02 2.86
N ALA A 148 -5.22 -12.27 3.96
CA ALA A 148 -6.28 -11.33 4.31
C ALA A 148 -5.67 -10.03 4.84
N HIS A 149 -6.40 -8.93 4.67
CA HIS A 149 -6.02 -7.62 5.17
C HIS A 149 -7.15 -7.01 6.01
N PHE A 150 -6.80 -6.33 7.09
CA PHE A 150 -7.75 -5.59 7.92
C PHE A 150 -7.63 -4.11 7.60
N GLY A 151 -8.73 -3.47 7.20
CA GLY A 151 -8.77 -2.03 6.95
C GLY A 151 -9.74 -1.63 5.85
N ARG A 152 -9.86 -0.31 5.66
CA ARG A 152 -10.71 0.32 4.64
C ARG A 152 -10.37 -0.18 3.22
N SER A 153 -11.36 -0.24 2.32
CA SER A 153 -11.12 -0.40 0.88
C SER A 153 -10.74 0.94 0.20
N GLY A 154 -10.19 0.92 -1.03
CA GLY A 154 -9.83 2.14 -1.79
C GLY A 154 -8.32 2.41 -1.86
N LEU A 155 -7.90 3.68 -1.81
CA LEU A 155 -6.47 4.06 -1.91
C LEU A 155 -5.71 4.00 -0.59
N HIS A 156 -6.40 3.91 0.55
CA HIS A 156 -5.79 3.99 1.89
C HIS A 156 -5.86 2.67 2.68
N MET A 157 -5.98 1.53 2.00
CA MET A 157 -6.23 0.25 2.67
C MET A 157 -5.15 -0.14 3.70
N LEU A 158 -3.87 0.13 3.43
CA LEU A 158 -2.75 -0.23 4.32
C LEU A 158 -2.52 0.77 5.46
N SER A 159 -3.37 1.79 5.59
CA SER A 159 -3.26 2.76 6.67
C SER A 159 -3.80 2.12 7.94
N TYR A 160 -2.96 1.99 8.97
CA TYR A 160 -3.41 1.53 10.28
C TYR A 160 -4.15 2.67 11.00
N ASP A 161 -5.43 2.47 11.30
CA ASP A 161 -6.18 3.32 12.22
C ASP A 161 -6.61 2.47 13.44
N PRO A 162 -6.04 2.72 14.64
CA PRO A 162 -6.39 1.99 15.85
C PRO A 162 -7.85 2.21 16.31
N SER A 163 -8.50 3.28 15.87
CA SER A 163 -9.94 3.50 16.11
C SER A 163 -10.82 2.68 15.15
N GLU A 164 -10.22 2.20 14.06
CA GLU A 164 -10.80 1.30 13.09
C GLU A 164 -10.24 -0.12 13.22
N ALA A 165 -9.71 -0.50 14.39
CA ALA A 165 -9.14 -1.83 14.62
C ALA A 165 -10.17 -2.99 14.44
N ASP A 166 -11.46 -2.68 14.50
CA ASP A 166 -12.59 -3.57 14.17
C ASP A 166 -13.19 -3.33 12.77
N SER A 167 -12.55 -2.51 11.94
CA SER A 167 -13.04 -2.17 10.60
C SER A 167 -12.77 -3.30 9.60
N MET A 168 -13.72 -3.42 8.68
CA MET A 168 -13.96 -4.50 7.74
C MET A 168 -12.75 -5.33 7.32
N LEU A 169 -12.88 -6.65 7.41
CA LEU A 169 -11.97 -7.60 6.79
C LEU A 169 -12.01 -7.39 5.27
N TYR A 170 -10.95 -6.83 4.69
CA TYR A 170 -10.75 -6.84 3.26
C TYR A 170 -10.18 -8.20 2.87
N VAL A 171 -11.07 -9.08 2.42
CA VAL A 171 -10.67 -10.31 1.74
C VAL A 171 -10.52 -9.96 0.26
N PHE A 172 -9.43 -10.40 -0.36
CA PHE A 172 -9.10 -10.09 -1.76
C PHE A 172 -10.03 -10.78 -2.78
N ASP A 173 -11.24 -11.15 -2.37
CA ASP A 173 -12.24 -11.82 -3.20
C ASP A 173 -12.99 -10.82 -4.11
N GLU A 174 -13.90 -11.34 -4.93
CA GLU A 174 -14.65 -10.54 -5.90
C GLU A 174 -15.51 -9.46 -5.21
N ALA A 175 -16.07 -9.75 -4.03
CA ALA A 175 -16.90 -8.82 -3.28
C ALA A 175 -16.06 -7.67 -2.69
N GLY A 176 -14.90 -7.99 -2.12
CA GLY A 176 -13.92 -7.02 -1.67
C GLY A 176 -13.47 -6.12 -2.82
N ARG A 177 -13.14 -6.71 -3.99
CA ARG A 177 -12.74 -5.94 -5.19
C ARG A 177 -13.82 -4.99 -5.69
N ALA A 178 -15.09 -5.41 -5.66
CA ALA A 178 -16.20 -4.55 -6.04
C ALA A 178 -16.34 -3.34 -5.09
N GLU A 179 -16.24 -3.55 -3.78
CA GLU A 179 -16.28 -2.46 -2.81
C GLU A 179 -15.04 -1.54 -2.92
N ALA A 180 -13.85 -2.11 -3.13
CA ALA A 180 -12.64 -1.33 -3.41
C ALA A 180 -12.84 -0.42 -4.62
N LYS A 181 -13.35 -0.95 -5.73
CA LYS A 181 -13.61 -0.15 -6.93
C LYS A 181 -14.55 1.01 -6.65
N LYS A 182 -15.62 0.80 -5.86
CA LYS A 182 -16.53 1.86 -5.45
C LYS A 182 -15.82 2.97 -4.66
N GLN A 183 -14.98 2.62 -3.69
CA GLN A 183 -14.19 3.59 -2.93
C GLN A 183 -13.17 4.33 -3.81
N LEU A 184 -12.59 3.64 -4.80
CA LEU A 184 -11.65 4.24 -5.75
C LEU A 184 -12.27 5.37 -6.59
N HIS A 185 -13.59 5.31 -6.87
CA HIS A 185 -14.28 6.39 -7.58
C HIS A 185 -14.23 7.72 -6.81
N ASP A 186 -14.24 7.69 -5.47
CA ASP A 186 -14.17 8.89 -4.64
C ASP A 186 -12.72 9.26 -4.30
N ASP A 187 -11.88 8.26 -4.05
CA ASP A 187 -10.49 8.47 -3.59
C ASP A 187 -9.59 9.05 -4.69
N ILE A 188 -9.71 8.55 -5.92
CA ILE A 188 -8.81 8.95 -7.02
C ILE A 188 -8.96 10.44 -7.37
N PRO A 189 -10.18 11.00 -7.59
CA PRO A 189 -10.34 12.44 -7.82
C PRO A 189 -9.81 13.29 -6.68
N ARG A 190 -10.07 12.92 -5.42
CA ARG A 190 -9.56 13.64 -4.24
C ARG A 190 -8.04 13.69 -4.20
N LEU A 191 -7.39 12.56 -4.50
CA LEU A 191 -5.94 12.52 -4.60
C LEU A 191 -5.45 13.47 -5.69
N ILE A 192 -6.05 13.42 -6.89
CA ILE A 192 -5.66 14.28 -8.01
C ILE A 192 -5.82 15.77 -7.67
N THR A 193 -6.92 16.15 -7.01
CA THR A 193 -7.13 17.53 -6.51
C THR A 193 -5.99 17.98 -5.60
N ASN A 194 -5.55 17.11 -4.68
CA ASN A 194 -4.45 17.43 -3.78
C ASN A 194 -3.10 17.59 -4.49
N TYR A 195 -2.97 17.07 -5.72
CA TYR A 195 -1.79 17.22 -6.59
C TYR A 195 -1.90 18.41 -7.57
N GLY A 196 -2.94 19.23 -7.47
CA GLY A 196 -3.14 20.38 -8.38
C GLY A 196 -3.89 20.02 -9.66
N ASP A 197 -4.83 19.09 -9.55
CA ASP A 197 -5.82 18.68 -10.58
C ASP A 197 -5.26 17.88 -11.77
N ALA A 198 -3.94 17.68 -11.86
CA ALA A 198 -3.29 16.87 -12.89
C ALA A 198 -1.96 16.26 -12.40
N LEU A 199 -1.67 15.03 -12.81
CA LEU A 199 -0.38 14.38 -12.58
C LEU A 199 -0.07 13.32 -13.65
N LEU A 200 1.19 12.94 -13.78
CA LEU A 200 1.56 11.79 -14.62
C LEU A 200 0.97 10.51 -14.02
N VAL A 201 0.47 9.62 -14.88
CA VAL A 201 -0.05 8.32 -14.45
C VAL A 201 1.03 7.51 -13.70
N GLY A 202 2.29 7.61 -14.12
CA GLY A 202 3.41 6.98 -13.42
C GLY A 202 3.55 7.47 -11.98
N ASP A 203 3.45 8.79 -11.76
CA ASP A 203 3.53 9.40 -10.43
C ASP A 203 2.31 9.05 -9.58
N PHE A 204 1.12 9.00 -10.20
CA PHE A 204 -0.09 8.51 -9.55
C PHE A 204 0.12 7.10 -9.01
N TYR A 205 0.56 6.14 -9.84
CA TYR A 205 0.83 4.78 -9.38
C TYR A 205 1.90 4.73 -8.28
N ALA A 206 2.99 5.49 -8.44
CA ALA A 206 4.05 5.54 -7.45
C ALA A 206 3.56 6.06 -6.09
N SER A 207 2.62 7.02 -6.10
CA SER A 207 2.06 7.62 -4.88
C SER A 207 1.12 6.67 -4.11
N ILE A 208 0.39 5.78 -4.80
CA ILE A 208 -0.68 4.99 -4.17
C ILE A 208 -0.23 3.60 -3.69
N TYR A 209 0.77 3.00 -4.31
CA TYR A 209 1.02 1.56 -4.11
C TYR A 209 1.66 1.18 -2.77
N ASN A 210 2.07 2.16 -1.95
CA ASN A 210 2.40 1.96 -0.53
C ASN A 210 1.19 2.07 0.42
N ALA A 211 0.07 2.59 -0.07
CA ALA A 211 -1.14 2.84 0.71
C ALA A 211 -2.26 1.86 0.35
N THR A 212 -2.20 1.19 -0.81
CA THR A 212 -3.22 0.23 -1.23
C THR A 212 -2.67 -1.02 -1.92
N PRO A 213 -3.22 -2.21 -1.63
CA PRO A 213 -3.05 -3.42 -2.41
C PRO A 213 -4.12 -3.60 -3.51
N ALA A 214 -4.89 -2.55 -3.87
CA ALA A 214 -5.92 -2.65 -4.90
C ALA A 214 -5.37 -3.20 -6.22
N HIS A 215 -6.19 -4.03 -6.89
CA HIS A 215 -5.84 -4.64 -8.15
C HIS A 215 -5.71 -3.58 -9.25
N MET A 216 -4.72 -3.72 -10.15
CA MET A 216 -4.48 -2.75 -11.22
C MET A 216 -5.73 -2.51 -12.09
N LEU A 217 -6.45 -3.58 -12.45
CA LEU A 217 -7.66 -3.45 -13.27
C LEU A 217 -8.75 -2.63 -12.57
N ASP A 218 -8.87 -2.71 -11.24
CA ASP A 218 -9.89 -1.98 -10.51
C ASP A 218 -9.54 -0.49 -10.49
N ILE A 219 -8.28 -0.16 -10.25
CA ILE A 219 -7.74 1.22 -10.34
C ILE A 219 -7.97 1.80 -11.74
N ASN A 220 -7.52 1.10 -12.78
CA ASN A 220 -7.61 1.62 -14.16
C ASN A 220 -9.06 1.71 -14.65
N SER A 221 -9.92 0.80 -14.22
CA SER A 221 -11.35 0.87 -14.54
C SER A 221 -12.01 2.03 -13.82
N ALA A 222 -11.72 2.23 -12.54
CA ALA A 222 -12.21 3.38 -11.78
C ALA A 222 -11.78 4.70 -12.43
N ILE A 223 -10.53 4.81 -12.91
CA ILE A 223 -10.06 5.99 -13.65
C ILE A 223 -10.90 6.25 -14.92
N ILE A 224 -11.12 5.24 -15.76
CA ILE A 224 -11.81 5.40 -17.05
C ILE A 224 -13.31 5.61 -16.89
N GLU A 225 -13.92 4.97 -15.90
CA GLU A 225 -15.36 5.01 -15.65
C GLU A 225 -15.77 6.26 -14.86
N ASN A 226 -14.82 6.96 -14.23
CA ASN A 226 -15.11 8.14 -13.44
C ASN A 226 -15.54 9.33 -14.35
N PRO A 227 -16.72 9.94 -14.11
CA PRO A 227 -17.22 11.03 -14.93
C PRO A 227 -16.36 12.28 -14.85
N ASP A 228 -15.59 12.46 -13.77
CA ASP A 228 -14.80 13.65 -13.48
C ASP A 228 -13.33 13.51 -13.89
N LEU A 229 -12.90 12.34 -14.40
CA LEU A 229 -11.51 12.05 -14.76
C LEU A 229 -11.30 11.83 -16.25
N GLU A 230 -10.19 12.32 -16.77
CA GLU A 230 -9.71 12.00 -18.10
C GLU A 230 -8.22 11.63 -18.09
N VAL A 231 -7.84 10.74 -19.00
CA VAL A 231 -6.45 10.33 -19.20
C VAL A 231 -6.02 10.77 -20.59
N ILE A 232 -5.14 11.76 -20.66
CA ILE A 232 -4.64 12.34 -21.89
C ILE A 232 -3.34 11.66 -22.28
N THR A 233 -3.19 11.32 -23.56
CA THR A 233 -1.94 10.74 -24.06
C THR A 233 -0.77 11.71 -23.86
N GLU A 234 0.44 11.17 -23.70
CA GLU A 234 1.67 11.96 -23.55
C GLU A 234 1.82 13.09 -24.60
N GLN A 235 1.36 12.85 -25.83
CA GLN A 235 1.41 13.82 -26.92
C GLN A 235 0.28 14.87 -26.89
N GLY A 236 -0.64 14.80 -25.93
CA GLY A 236 -1.76 15.73 -25.76
C GLY A 236 -2.91 15.57 -26.77
N GLY A 237 -2.74 14.75 -27.82
CA GLY A 237 -3.64 14.67 -28.96
C GLY A 237 -4.83 13.71 -28.82
N GLY A 238 -4.92 12.93 -27.74
CA GLY A 238 -5.99 11.96 -27.56
C GLY A 238 -6.27 11.63 -26.10
N GLU A 239 -7.45 11.04 -25.86
CA GLU A 239 -7.89 10.58 -24.56
C GLU A 239 -7.98 9.05 -24.54
N ARG A 240 -7.52 8.41 -23.46
CA ARG A 240 -7.71 6.97 -23.26
C ARG A 240 -9.15 6.68 -22.90
N ARG A 241 -9.77 5.73 -23.60
CA ARG A 241 -11.16 5.28 -23.35
C ARG A 241 -11.24 3.87 -22.77
N LYS A 242 -10.11 3.17 -22.63
CA LYS A 242 -10.05 1.78 -22.17
C LYS A 242 -8.97 1.63 -21.11
N ALA A 243 -9.31 0.94 -20.02
CA ALA A 243 -8.45 0.77 -18.85
C ALA A 243 -7.08 0.14 -19.18
N ASN A 244 -7.05 -0.81 -20.12
CA ASN A 244 -5.82 -1.49 -20.54
C ASN A 244 -4.94 -0.67 -21.51
N THR A 245 -5.38 0.53 -21.92
CA THR A 245 -4.60 1.40 -22.81
C THR A 245 -3.84 2.51 -22.09
N ILE A 246 -4.07 2.67 -20.79
CA ILE A 246 -3.39 3.65 -19.93
C ILE A 246 -1.88 3.32 -19.87
N ARG A 247 -1.04 4.33 -20.06
CA ARG A 247 0.42 4.25 -19.97
C ARG A 247 0.93 5.16 -18.87
N THR A 248 2.09 4.84 -18.31
CA THR A 248 2.73 5.64 -17.25
C THR A 248 3.13 7.04 -17.71
N SER A 249 3.35 7.26 -19.01
CA SER A 249 3.63 8.57 -19.60
C SER A 249 2.39 9.39 -19.94
N ASP A 250 1.19 8.83 -19.79
CA ASP A 250 -0.05 9.58 -19.94
C ASP A 250 -0.26 10.55 -18.76
N ILE A 251 -1.09 11.58 -18.96
CA ILE A 251 -1.48 12.55 -17.93
C ILE A 251 -2.87 12.20 -17.43
N LEU A 252 -3.00 11.94 -16.12
CA LEU A 252 -4.28 11.79 -15.43
C LEU A 252 -4.69 13.14 -14.85
N ARG A 253 -5.90 13.62 -15.15
CA ARG A 253 -6.39 14.90 -14.66
C ARG A 253 -7.89 14.93 -14.44
N LEU A 254 -8.35 15.90 -13.66
CA LEU A 254 -9.77 16.24 -13.59
C LEU A 254 -10.22 16.81 -14.94
N LYS A 255 -11.42 16.42 -15.39
CA LYS A 255 -12.05 17.03 -16.55
C LYS A 255 -12.31 18.50 -16.25
N GLN A 256 -12.06 19.35 -17.23
CA GLN A 256 -12.52 20.72 -17.14
C GLN A 256 -14.05 20.73 -17.12
N GLN A 257 -14.62 21.16 -16.00
CA GLN A 257 -16.06 21.31 -15.85
C GLN A 257 -16.56 22.33 -16.88
N ARG A 258 -17.18 21.85 -17.96
CA ARG A 258 -17.81 22.69 -18.95
C ARG A 258 -19.16 23.12 -18.38
N SER A 259 -19.17 24.30 -17.74
CA SER A 259 -20.32 25.07 -17.23
C SER A 259 -21.10 24.53 -16.01
N PHE A 260 -21.32 25.42 -15.04
CA PHE A 260 -22.44 25.36 -14.10
C PHE A 260 -23.71 25.72 -14.85
N PHE A 261 -24.69 24.83 -14.92
CA PHE A 261 -26.06 25.22 -15.29
C PHE A 261 -26.76 25.75 -14.03
N PRO A 262 -27.09 27.06 -13.93
CA PRO A 262 -27.96 27.53 -12.87
C PRO A 262 -29.37 26.99 -13.17
N ILE A 263 -29.79 26.00 -12.40
CA ILE A 263 -31.14 25.45 -12.42
C ILE A 263 -32.06 26.53 -11.77
N PHE A 264 -32.62 27.37 -12.64
CA PHE A 264 -33.81 28.23 -12.50
C PHE A 264 -33.79 29.44 -11.54
N PHE A 265 -33.59 30.64 -12.12
CA PHE A 265 -34.52 31.74 -11.90
C PHE A 265 -35.71 31.51 -12.84
N ASP A 266 -36.82 30.98 -12.33
CA ASP A 266 -38.04 30.87 -13.13
C ASP A 266 -39.05 31.97 -12.77
N ASP A 267 -39.66 32.46 -13.83
CA ASP A 267 -40.23 33.78 -14.07
C ASP A 267 -41.60 33.96 -13.37
N GLN A 268 -41.64 34.77 -12.30
CA GLN A 268 -42.89 35.21 -11.64
C GLN A 268 -43.59 36.36 -12.39
N SER A 269 -43.67 36.32 -13.72
CA SER A 269 -44.30 37.39 -14.51
C SER A 269 -45.46 36.96 -15.42
N LYS A 270 -46.26 35.96 -15.03
CA LYS A 270 -47.60 35.78 -15.65
C LYS A 270 -48.70 35.51 -14.63
N LYS A 271 -49.06 36.53 -13.86
CA LYS A 271 -50.44 36.73 -13.37
C LYS A 271 -50.96 38.07 -13.86
N GLY A 272 -51.75 38.02 -14.93
CA GLY A 272 -52.49 39.19 -15.39
C GLY A 272 -53.23 38.96 -16.71
N LYS A 273 -54.48 38.48 -16.62
CA LYS A 273 -55.70 39.23 -17.00
C LYS A 273 -56.82 38.32 -17.50
N LYS A 274 -57.96 38.50 -16.82
CA LYS A 274 -59.37 38.21 -17.14
C LYS A 274 -59.82 36.76 -17.09
#